data_AF-A0A4Q5YQN3-F1
#
_entry.id   AF-A0A4Q5YQN3-F1
#
_cell.length_a   1.000
_cell.length_b   1.000
_cell.length_c   1.000
_cell.angle_alpha   90.00
_cell.angle_beta   90.00
_cell.angle_gamma   90.00
#
_symmetry.space_group_name_H-M   'P 1'
#
loop_
_entity.id
_entity.type
_entity.pdbx_description
1 polymer ?
#
loop_
_entity_poly.entity_id
_entity_poly.type
_entity_poly.pdbx_seq_one_letter_code
_entity_poly.pdbx_strand_id
1 'polypeptide(L)'
;IYKVIADEDFESEAKKMATTLAAMPTKGLALTKQLLDNSFENTYENQLHDEEIFQQRAGSTKDYKEGVQAFLEKRKPKFIGE
;
A
#
# COMPACT_ATOMS: atom_id res chain seq x y z
N ILE A 1 4.88 14.10 -11.01
CA ILE A 1 4.02 13.38 -11.99
C ILE A 1 4.67 12.01 -12.23
N TYR A 2 3.90 10.91 -12.22
CA TYR A 2 4.43 9.54 -12.34
C TYR A 2 4.42 8.99 -13.78
N LYS A 3 3.37 9.28 -14.57
CA LYS A 3 3.20 8.82 -15.96
C LYS A 3 2.50 9.90 -16.79
N VAL A 4 2.89 10.04 -18.06
CA VAL A 4 2.22 10.89 -19.06
C VAL A 4 1.42 9.98 -20.00
N ILE A 5 0.19 10.38 -20.31
CA ILE A 5 -0.79 9.58 -21.04
C ILE A 5 -1.47 10.49 -22.06
N ALA A 6 -1.78 9.96 -23.24
CA ALA A 6 -2.58 10.70 -24.22
C ALA A 6 -3.99 10.97 -23.66
N ASP A 7 -4.56 12.12 -24.01
CA ASP A 7 -5.85 12.56 -23.47
C ASP A 7 -6.96 11.52 -23.70
N GLU A 8 -6.97 10.86 -24.85
CA GLU A 8 -7.92 9.81 -25.23
C GLU A 8 -7.87 8.56 -24.33
N ASP A 9 -6.72 8.26 -23.74
CA ASP A 9 -6.51 7.09 -22.88
C ASP A 9 -6.58 7.43 -21.38
N PHE A 10 -6.49 8.72 -21.02
CA PHE A 10 -6.28 9.18 -19.65
C PHE A 10 -7.29 8.62 -18.65
N GLU A 11 -8.58 8.72 -18.97
CA GLU A 11 -9.65 8.23 -18.08
C GLU A 11 -9.56 6.72 -17.86
N SER A 12 -9.28 5.97 -18.93
CA SER A 12 -9.20 4.51 -18.86
C SER A 12 -8.02 4.07 -17.99
N GLU A 13 -6.87 4.71 -18.13
CA GLU A 13 -5.66 4.41 -17.36
C GLU A 13 -5.78 4.84 -15.90
N ALA A 14 -6.37 6.01 -15.64
CA ALA A 14 -6.65 6.47 -14.28
C ALA A 14 -7.60 5.52 -13.54
N LYS A 15 -8.66 5.05 -14.22
CA LYS A 15 -9.59 4.06 -13.66
C LYS A 15 -8.91 2.72 -13.39
N LYS A 16 -8.08 2.22 -14.31
CA LYS A 16 -7.29 0.99 -14.09
C LYS A 16 -6.42 1.11 -12.84
N MET A 17 -5.70 2.22 -12.68
CA MET A 17 -4.89 2.47 -11.49
C MET A 17 -5.74 2.48 -10.21
N ALA A 18 -6.86 3.19 -10.21
CA ALA A 18 -7.78 3.23 -9.07
C ALA A 18 -8.33 1.84 -8.72
N THR A 19 -8.73 1.05 -9.72
CA THR A 19 -9.20 -0.32 -9.53
C THR A 19 -8.11 -1.23 -8.96
N THR A 20 -6.86 -1.10 -9.44
CA THR A 20 -5.73 -1.85 -8.88
C THR A 20 -5.51 -1.50 -7.41
N LEU A 21 -5.46 -0.20 -7.07
CA LEU A 21 -5.27 0.25 -5.69
C LEU A 21 -6.42 -0.16 -4.77
N ALA A 22 -7.66 -0.15 -5.26
CA ALA A 22 -8.83 -0.59 -4.50
C ALA A 22 -8.83 -2.10 -4.20
N ALA A 23 -8.09 -2.90 -4.97
CA ALA A 23 -7.93 -4.34 -4.78
C ALA A 23 -6.67 -4.71 -3.97
N MET A 24 -5.88 -3.73 -3.55
CA MET A 24 -4.66 -3.90 -2.75
C MET A 24 -4.98 -3.82 -1.24
N PRO A 25 -4.04 -4.12 -0.33
CA PRO A 25 -4.29 -4.02 1.11
C PRO A 25 -4.40 -2.56 1.55
N THR A 26 -5.60 -1.98 1.48
CA THR A 26 -5.87 -0.54 1.65
C THR A 26 -5.29 0.04 2.94
N LYS A 27 -5.36 -0.71 4.05
CA LYS A 27 -4.78 -0.28 5.33
C LYS A 27 -3.26 -0.25 5.31
N GLY A 28 -2.62 -1.22 4.65
CA GLY A 28 -1.19 -1.20 4.41
C GLY A 28 -0.77 0.02 3.56
N LEU A 29 -1.50 0.28 2.47
CA LEU A 29 -1.25 1.46 1.62
C LEU A 29 -1.39 2.78 2.38
N ALA A 30 -2.41 2.91 3.23
CA ALA A 30 -2.60 4.09 4.06
C ALA A 30 -1.46 4.30 5.06
N LEU A 31 -1.02 3.23 5.74
CA LEU A 31 0.12 3.27 6.66
C LEU A 31 1.41 3.66 5.93
N THR A 32 1.67 3.08 4.75
CA THR A 32 2.84 3.45 3.93
C THR A 32 2.80 4.91 3.50
N LYS A 33 1.64 5.42 3.08
CA LYS A 33 1.48 6.83 2.72
C LYS A 33 1.76 7.75 3.91
N GLN A 34 1.22 7.42 5.08
CA GLN A 34 1.43 8.21 6.28
C GLN A 34 2.91 8.24 6.71
N LEU A 35 3.62 7.11 6.61
CA LEU A 35 5.07 7.06 6.84
C LEU A 35 5.85 7.95 5.87
N LEU A 36 5.48 7.92 4.59
CA LEU A 36 6.10 8.77 3.58
C LEU A 36 5.86 10.25 3.88
N ASP A 37 4.64 10.63 4.22
CA ASP A 37 4.29 12.01 4.56
C ASP A 37 5.09 12.50 5.80
N ASN A 38 5.27 11.64 6.82
CA ASN A 38 6.08 11.98 8.00
C ASN A 38 7.58 12.14 7.68
N SER A 39 8.09 11.40 6.70
CA SER A 39 9.54 11.35 6.40
C SER A 39 10.14 12.68 5.94
N PHE A 40 9.31 13.63 5.51
CA PHE A 40 9.74 14.97 5.13
C PHE A 40 10.15 15.84 6.32
N GLU A 41 9.64 15.54 7.51
CA GLU A 41 9.86 16.33 8.74
C GLU A 41 10.69 15.56 9.79
N ASN A 42 10.76 14.24 9.67
CA ASN A 42 11.47 13.38 10.61
C ASN A 42 12.98 13.37 10.38
N THR A 43 13.75 13.19 11.46
CA THR A 43 15.13 12.73 11.33
C THR A 43 15.16 11.26 10.92
N TYR A 44 16.30 10.79 10.45
CA TYR A 44 16.50 9.40 10.07
C TYR A 44 16.14 8.43 11.21
N GLU A 45 16.60 8.69 12.43
CA GLU A 45 16.37 7.85 13.60
C GLU A 45 14.89 7.79 13.99
N ASN A 46 14.20 8.95 13.97
CA ASN A 46 12.78 9.01 14.26
C ASN A 46 11.96 8.27 13.19
N GLN A 47 12.34 8.40 11.92
CA GLN A 47 11.67 7.70 10.84
C GLN A 47 11.81 6.18 10.96
N LEU A 48 12.99 5.67 11.30
CA LEU A 48 13.18 4.23 11.55
C LEU A 48 12.32 3.73 12.72
N HIS A 49 12.20 4.52 13.78
CA HIS A 49 11.35 4.19 14.90
C HIS A 49 9.86 4.15 14.51
N ASP A 50 9.40 5.13 13.73
CA ASP A 50 8.04 5.13 13.19
C ASP A 50 7.80 3.93 12.27
N GLU A 51 8.75 3.59 11.41
CA GLU A 51 8.67 2.42 10.52
C GLU A 51 8.53 1.11 11.29
N GLU A 52 9.23 0.93 12.42
CA GLU A 52 9.08 -0.23 13.30
C GLU A 52 7.62 -0.36 13.79
N ILE A 53 7.06 0.72 14.33
CA ILE A 53 5.70 0.76 14.87
C ILE A 53 4.68 0.46 13.77
N PHE A 54 4.85 1.08 12.59
CA PHE A 54 3.92 0.92 11.49
C PHE A 54 4.00 -0.47 10.85
N GLN A 55 5.19 -1.09 10.81
CA GLN A 55 5.32 -2.48 10.38
C GLN A 55 4.61 -3.44 11.32
N GLN A 56 4.70 -3.25 12.64
CA GLN A 56 3.95 -4.07 13.60
C GLN A 56 2.43 -3.94 13.40
N ARG A 57 1.95 -2.72 13.14
CA ARG A 57 0.53 -2.47 12.82
C ARG A 57 0.11 -3.15 11.52
N ALA A 58 0.93 -3.04 10.46
CA ALA A 58 0.67 -3.67 9.17
C ALA A 58 0.68 -5.21 9.28
N GLY A 59 1.66 -5.78 9.99
CA GLY A 59 1.79 -7.22 10.25
C GLY A 59 0.64 -7.82 11.08
N SER A 60 -0.11 -6.98 11.80
CA SER A 60 -1.27 -7.39 12.60
C SER A 60 -2.58 -7.41 11.82
N THR A 61 -2.59 -6.95 10.57
CA THR A 61 -3.78 -6.91 9.70
C THR A 61 -4.19 -8.31 9.21
N LYS A 62 -5.47 -8.48 8.87
CA LYS A 62 -5.96 -9.68 8.18
C LYS A 62 -5.36 -9.78 6.78
N ASP A 63 -5.21 -8.64 6.11
CA ASP A 63 -4.62 -8.58 4.77
C ASP A 63 -3.15 -9.04 4.74
N TYR A 64 -2.36 -8.75 5.78
CA TYR A 64 -1.02 -9.31 5.91
C TYR A 64 -1.05 -10.84 5.97
N LYS A 65 -1.90 -11.40 6.83
CA LYS A 65 -2.05 -12.86 6.97
C LYS A 65 -2.49 -13.50 5.65
N GLU A 66 -3.46 -12.90 4.97
CA GLU A 66 -3.91 -13.35 3.66
C GLU A 66 -2.82 -13.26 2.59
N GLY A 67 -2.05 -12.17 2.56
CA GLY A 67 -0.92 -12.02 1.64
C GLY A 67 0.13 -13.10 1.82
N VAL A 68 0.51 -13.39 3.07
CA VAL A 68 1.45 -14.47 3.41
C VAL A 68 0.87 -15.83 3.02
N GLN A 69 -0.38 -16.11 3.39
CA GLN A 69 -1.02 -17.40 3.10
C GLN A 69 -1.16 -17.62 1.59
N ALA A 70 -1.66 -16.63 0.85
CA ALA A 70 -1.81 -16.70 -0.59
C ALA A 70 -0.48 -16.92 -1.31
N PHE A 71 0.60 -16.29 -0.82
CA PHE A 71 1.94 -16.50 -1.33
C PHE A 71 2.42 -17.94 -1.12
N LEU A 72 2.28 -18.48 0.11
CA LEU A 72 2.63 -19.87 0.43
C LEU A 72 1.82 -20.88 -0.39
N GLU A 73 0.54 -20.60 -0.62
CA GLU A 73 -0.39 -21.42 -1.41
C GLU A 73 -0.29 -21.19 -2.93
N LYS A 74 0.56 -20.24 -3.38
CA LYS A 74 0.74 -19.86 -4.80
C LYS A 74 -0.57 -19.44 -5.50
N ARG A 75 -1.43 -18.73 -4.79
CA ARG A 75 -2.69 -18.17 -5.33
C ARG A 75 -2.70 -16.65 -5.26
N LYS A 76 -3.65 -16.02 -5.96
CA LYS A 76 -3.87 -14.57 -5.82
C LYS A 76 -4.49 -14.27 -4.45
N PRO A 77 -3.98 -13.26 -3.72
CA PRO A 77 -4.59 -12.83 -2.46
C PRO A 77 -5.91 -12.10 -2.71
N LYS A 78 -6.80 -12.14 -1.72
CA LYS A 78 -8.05 -11.37 -1.68
C LYS A 78 -8.03 -10.44 -0.48
N PHE A 79 -7.60 -9.21 -0.70
CA PHE A 79 -7.54 -8.19 0.34
C PHE A 79 -8.92 -7.59 0.62
N ILE A 80 -9.17 -7.26 1.89
CA ILE A 80 -10.43 -6.66 2.38
C ILE A 80 -10.22 -5.32 3.08
N GLY A 81 -8.97 -4.89 3.30
CA GLY A 81 -8.63 -3.60 3.88
C GLY A 81 -8.59 -3.56 5.41
N GLU A 82 -8.44 -4.70 6.09
CA GLU A 82 -8.52 -4.81 7.57
C GLU A 82 -7.26 -5.36 8.23
#